data_AF-A0A661R2W4-F1
#
_entry.id   AF-A0A661R2W4-F1
#
_cell.length_a   1.000
_cell.length_b   1.000
_cell.length_c   1.000
_cell.angle_alpha   90.00
_cell.angle_beta   90.00
_cell.angle_gamma   90.00
#
_symmetry.space_group_name_H-M   'P 1'
#
loop_
_entity.id
_entity.type
_entity.pdbx_description
1 polymer ?
#
loop_
_entity_poly.entity_id
_entity_poly.type
_entity_poly.pdbx_seq_one_letter_code
_entity_poly.pdbx_strand_id
1 'polypeptide(L)'
;DIYAIGTKNGKSPWRVGVENPKKDGTYISKIAVANKAIATSGNYEIYFDKEKLYHHIVNPKTGESPHGSSSVTVLARNAADADALATAVFVLQPRAGKDFIEKTPQTECLILTSRKEKVFSSGWRSA
;
A
#
# COMPACT_ATOMS: atom_id res chain seq x y z
N ASP A 1 4.19 -8.83 1.20
CA ASP A 1 4.48 -8.02 2.41
C ASP A 1 5.85 -8.35 2.96
N ILE A 2 6.44 -7.40 3.70
CA ILE A 2 7.77 -7.57 4.30
C ILE A 2 7.84 -6.92 5.69
N TYR A 3 8.73 -7.43 6.53
CA TYR A 3 9.16 -6.77 7.76
C TYR A 3 10.67 -6.50 7.70
N ALA A 4 11.07 -5.25 7.89
CA ALA A 4 12.47 -4.84 7.81
C ALA A 4 13.10 -4.84 9.20
N ILE A 5 13.75 -5.95 9.59
CA ILE A 5 14.42 -6.07 10.90
C ILE A 5 15.70 -5.23 10.94
N GLY A 6 15.83 -4.38 11.96
CA GLY A 6 17.04 -3.60 12.21
C GLY A 6 17.42 -2.68 11.05
N THR A 7 18.73 -2.53 10.83
CA THR A 7 19.31 -1.68 9.80
C THR A 7 20.28 -2.47 8.93
N LYS A 8 20.38 -2.12 7.65
CA LYS A 8 21.40 -2.64 6.74
C LYS A 8 22.79 -2.34 7.29
N ASN A 9 23.56 -3.41 7.50
CA ASN A 9 24.93 -3.38 8.02
C ASN A 9 25.10 -2.57 9.33
N GLY A 10 24.04 -2.47 10.16
CA GLY A 10 24.08 -1.69 11.41
C GLY A 10 24.12 -0.16 11.23
N LYS A 11 23.94 0.36 10.01
CA LYS A 11 24.20 1.79 9.72
C LYS A 11 23.02 2.53 9.09
N SER A 12 22.31 1.90 8.16
CA SER A 12 21.26 2.57 7.39
C SER A 12 19.96 1.77 7.35
N PRO A 13 18.79 2.42 7.29
CA PRO A 13 17.53 1.71 7.11
C PRO A 13 17.54 0.87 5.82
N TRP A 14 16.73 -0.17 5.78
CA TRP A 14 16.46 -0.91 4.56
C TRP A 14 15.76 -0.01 3.55
N ARG A 15 16.15 -0.10 2.28
CA ARG A 15 15.44 0.58 1.20
C ARG A 15 14.48 -0.39 0.56
N VAL A 16 13.19 -0.10 0.68
CA VAL A 16 12.10 -0.90 0.12
C VAL A 16 11.54 -0.17 -1.09
N GLY A 17 11.49 -0.84 -2.23
CA GLY A 17 10.80 -0.33 -3.41
C GLY A 17 9.31 -0.64 -3.33
N VAL A 18 8.48 0.35 -3.68
CA VAL A 18 7.05 0.15 -3.92
C VAL A 18 6.87 -0.05 -5.42
N GLU A 19 6.55 -1.28 -5.82
CA GLU A 19 6.46 -1.69 -7.22
C GLU A 19 5.41 -0.86 -7.97
N ASN A 20 5.71 -0.52 -9.23
CA ASN A 20 4.71 0.06 -10.12
C ASN A 20 3.72 -1.02 -10.60
N PRO A 21 2.40 -0.83 -10.43
CA PRO A 21 1.36 -1.77 -10.91
C PRO A 21 1.43 -2.14 -12.39
N LYS A 22 2.18 -1.37 -13.21
CA LYS A 22 2.48 -1.69 -14.60
C LYS A 22 3.41 -2.90 -14.77
N LYS A 23 4.13 -3.32 -13.73
CA LYS A 23 5.16 -4.38 -13.75
C LYS A 23 6.20 -4.18 -14.86
N ASP A 24 6.64 -2.93 -15.05
CA ASP A 24 7.64 -2.51 -16.04
C ASP A 24 9.07 -2.42 -15.45
N GLY A 25 9.29 -3.00 -14.27
CA GLY A 25 10.55 -2.94 -13.54
C GLY A 25 10.80 -1.60 -12.83
N THR A 26 9.84 -0.67 -12.85
CA THR A 26 9.96 0.61 -12.14
C THR A 26 9.28 0.59 -10.77
N TYR A 27 9.62 1.57 -9.93
CA TYR A 27 9.02 1.77 -8.62
C TYR A 27 8.26 3.09 -8.56
N ILE A 28 7.07 3.09 -7.97
CA ILE A 28 6.30 4.33 -7.76
C ILE A 28 6.80 5.12 -6.54
N SER A 29 7.49 4.47 -5.62
CA SER A 29 8.17 5.10 -4.49
C SER A 29 9.26 4.18 -3.96
N LYS A 30 10.15 4.73 -3.14
CA LYS A 30 11.08 3.98 -2.31
C LYS A 30 10.96 4.53 -0.91
N ILE A 31 11.08 3.67 0.10
CA ILE A 31 10.96 4.08 1.50
C ILE A 31 12.07 3.46 2.34
N ALA A 32 12.57 4.24 3.29
CA ALA A 32 13.58 3.84 4.26
C ALA A 32 12.87 3.25 5.48
N VAL A 33 13.11 1.96 5.77
CA VAL A 33 12.39 1.20 6.80
C VAL A 33 13.36 0.51 7.75
N ALA A 34 13.12 0.64 9.04
CA ALA A 34 13.80 -0.09 10.09
C ALA A 34 12.81 -0.43 11.21
N ASN A 35 12.79 -1.69 11.65
CA ASN A 35 11.90 -2.23 12.69
C ASN A 35 10.42 -1.93 12.45
N LYS A 36 9.98 -2.09 11.20
CA LYS A 36 8.60 -1.86 10.76
C LYS A 36 8.23 -2.80 9.62
N ALA A 37 6.93 -2.98 9.41
CA ALA A 37 6.39 -3.71 8.28
C ALA A 37 5.90 -2.78 7.18
N ILE A 38 5.91 -3.29 5.96
CA ILE A 38 5.26 -2.67 4.81
C ILE A 38 4.56 -3.75 3.99
N ALA A 39 3.30 -3.51 3.67
CA ALA A 39 2.43 -4.39 2.92
C ALA A 39 1.80 -3.64 1.76
N THR A 40 1.39 -4.35 0.71
CA THR A 40 0.75 -3.72 -0.46
C THR A 40 -0.40 -4.57 -0.97
N SER A 41 -1.58 -3.94 -1.09
CA SER A 41 -2.76 -4.50 -1.72
C SER A 41 -2.97 -3.84 -3.08
N GLY A 42 -3.23 -4.64 -4.12
CA GLY A 42 -3.33 -4.14 -5.50
C GLY A 42 -4.25 -4.98 -6.37
N ASN A 43 -4.93 -4.33 -7.32
CA ASN A 43 -5.79 -5.00 -8.29
C ASN A 43 -5.00 -5.74 -9.40
N TYR A 44 -3.68 -5.62 -9.40
CA TYR A 44 -2.79 -6.14 -10.44
C TYR A 44 -2.10 -7.45 -10.05
N GLU A 45 -2.35 -7.97 -8.85
CA GLU A 45 -1.79 -9.25 -8.38
C GLU A 45 -2.66 -10.43 -8.80
N ILE A 46 -3.95 -10.40 -8.43
CA ILE A 46 -4.92 -11.45 -8.76
C ILE A 46 -6.19 -10.78 -9.28
N TYR A 47 -6.50 -11.02 -10.55
CA TYR A 47 -7.62 -10.46 -11.29
C TYR A 47 -8.14 -11.47 -12.33
N PHE A 48 -9.37 -11.26 -12.79
CA PHE A 48 -10.13 -12.23 -13.58
C PHE A 48 -10.56 -11.68 -14.96
N ASP A 49 -10.24 -10.42 -15.27
CA ASP A 49 -10.53 -9.74 -16.53
C ASP A 49 -9.31 -8.94 -17.03
N LYS A 50 -9.29 -8.58 -18.33
CA LYS A 50 -8.14 -7.88 -18.93
C LYS A 50 -7.98 -6.46 -18.37
N GLU A 51 -9.10 -5.84 -18.04
CA GLU A 51 -9.22 -4.47 -17.55
C GLU A 51 -8.87 -4.35 -16.06
N LYS A 52 -8.72 -5.49 -15.35
CA LYS A 52 -8.46 -5.58 -13.91
C LYS A 52 -9.56 -4.93 -13.07
N LEU A 53 -10.79 -4.96 -13.56
CA LEU A 53 -11.97 -4.52 -12.83
C LEU A 53 -12.38 -5.59 -11.82
N TYR A 54 -12.36 -6.87 -12.18
CA TYR A 54 -12.69 -7.98 -11.30
C TYR A 54 -11.42 -8.55 -10.67
N HIS A 55 -11.26 -8.36 -9.36
CA HIS A 55 -10.08 -8.77 -8.63
C HIS A 55 -10.39 -9.29 -7.22
N HIS A 56 -9.43 -9.98 -6.62
CA HIS A 56 -9.61 -10.71 -5.36
C HIS A 56 -9.94 -9.84 -4.12
N ILE A 57 -9.66 -8.54 -4.15
CA ILE A 57 -10.09 -7.61 -3.11
C ILE A 57 -11.56 -7.29 -3.31
N VAL A 58 -12.39 -7.53 -2.29
CA VAL A 58 -13.86 -7.38 -2.34
C VAL A 58 -14.32 -6.36 -1.31
N ASN A 59 -15.20 -5.45 -1.72
CA ASN A 59 -15.92 -4.58 -0.80
C ASN A 59 -17.04 -5.39 -0.12
N PRO A 60 -16.99 -5.62 1.20
CA PRO A 60 -17.96 -6.46 1.89
C PRO A 60 -19.38 -5.91 1.89
N LYS A 61 -19.58 -4.61 1.60
CA LYS A 61 -20.91 -3.99 1.52
C LYS A 61 -21.61 -4.26 0.19
N THR A 62 -20.85 -4.41 -0.90
CA THR A 62 -21.40 -4.55 -2.25
C THR A 62 -21.17 -5.93 -2.84
N GLY A 63 -20.20 -6.69 -2.34
CA GLY A 63 -19.74 -7.93 -2.95
C GLY A 63 -18.88 -7.73 -4.20
N GLU A 64 -18.53 -6.48 -4.53
CA GLU A 64 -17.81 -6.12 -5.76
C GLU A 64 -16.38 -5.67 -5.48
N SER A 65 -15.53 -5.75 -6.51
CA SER A 65 -14.17 -5.24 -6.48
C SER A 65 -14.14 -3.69 -6.53
N PRO A 66 -13.50 -2.99 -5.57
CA PRO A 66 -13.41 -1.53 -5.60
C PRO A 66 -12.42 -1.01 -6.66
N HIS A 67 -12.81 0.03 -7.42
CA HIS A 67 -12.00 0.56 -8.54
C HIS A 67 -11.30 1.91 -8.27
N GLY A 68 -11.32 2.40 -7.02
CA GLY A 68 -10.74 3.71 -6.67
C GLY A 68 -9.22 3.75 -6.68
N SER A 69 -8.58 2.61 -6.47
CA SER A 69 -7.13 2.47 -6.31
C SER A 69 -6.59 1.38 -7.22
N SER A 70 -5.34 1.52 -7.66
CA SER A 70 -4.59 0.44 -8.29
C SER A 70 -3.63 -0.21 -7.31
N SER A 71 -3.04 0.55 -6.39
CA SER A 71 -2.12 0.06 -5.36
C SER A 71 -2.31 0.85 -4.07
N VAL A 72 -2.29 0.15 -2.95
CA VAL A 72 -2.25 0.74 -1.60
C VAL A 72 -1.12 0.07 -0.85
N THR A 73 -0.15 0.88 -0.45
CA THR A 73 0.98 0.44 0.37
C THR A 73 0.87 1.06 1.74
N VAL A 74 0.96 0.25 2.79
CA VAL A 74 0.89 0.71 4.19
C VAL A 74 2.16 0.32 4.92
N LEU A 75 2.74 1.29 5.64
CA LEU A 75 3.79 1.10 6.62
C LEU A 75 3.15 1.03 8.01
N ALA A 76 3.49 0.01 8.81
CA ALA A 76 3.00 -0.13 10.18
C ALA A 76 4.06 -0.75 11.11
N ARG A 77 3.74 -0.87 12.40
CA ARG A 77 4.62 -1.49 13.42
C ARG A 77 4.87 -2.97 13.18
N ASN A 78 3.90 -3.71 12.67
CA ASN A 78 3.99 -5.15 12.44
C ASN A 78 3.28 -5.53 11.13
N ALA A 79 3.55 -6.74 10.64
CA ALA A 79 3.08 -7.18 9.33
C ALA A 79 1.56 -7.39 9.28
N ALA A 80 0.95 -7.84 10.38
CA ALA A 80 -0.48 -8.05 10.46
C ALA A 80 -1.26 -6.74 10.29
N ASP A 81 -0.84 -5.68 10.99
CA ASP A 81 -1.45 -4.36 10.86
C ASP A 81 -1.23 -3.80 9.44
N ALA A 82 -0.01 -3.90 8.90
CA ALA A 82 0.27 -3.39 7.56
C ALA A 82 -0.62 -4.06 6.49
N ASP A 83 -0.74 -5.38 6.54
CA ASP A 83 -1.52 -6.18 5.58
C ASP A 83 -3.03 -5.89 5.69
N ALA A 84 -3.57 -5.95 6.90
CA ALA A 84 -4.98 -5.66 7.16
C ALA A 84 -5.36 -4.23 6.74
N LEU A 85 -4.51 -3.25 7.07
CA LEU A 85 -4.75 -1.85 6.74
C LEU A 85 -4.61 -1.57 5.25
N ALA A 86 -3.65 -2.20 4.55
CA ALA A 86 -3.52 -2.05 3.10
C ALA A 86 -4.80 -2.50 2.39
N THR A 87 -5.38 -3.62 2.80
CA THR A 87 -6.65 -4.12 2.26
C THR A 87 -7.81 -3.21 2.63
N ALA A 88 -7.91 -2.78 3.90
CA ALA A 88 -8.98 -1.90 4.36
C ALA A 88 -8.97 -0.55 3.63
N VAL A 89 -7.81 0.07 3.47
CA VAL A 89 -7.64 1.35 2.75
C VAL A 89 -7.95 1.19 1.27
N PHE A 90 -7.62 0.06 0.65
CA PHE A 90 -8.01 -0.25 -0.74
C PHE A 90 -9.53 -0.24 -0.91
N VAL A 91 -10.24 -0.88 0.02
CA VAL A 91 -11.71 -0.92 0.05
C VAL A 91 -12.33 0.45 0.36
N LEU A 92 -11.74 1.21 1.28
CA LEU A 92 -12.22 2.55 1.66
C LEU A 92 -12.07 3.60 0.55
N GLN A 93 -11.26 3.32 -0.48
CA GLN A 93 -10.92 4.24 -1.56
C GLN A 93 -10.02 5.42 -1.12
N PRO A 94 -9.36 6.14 -2.06
CA PRO A 94 -8.21 6.99 -1.74
C PRO A 94 -8.42 8.04 -0.64
N ARG A 95 -9.53 8.79 -0.70
CA ARG A 95 -9.77 9.90 0.24
C ARG A 95 -10.07 9.39 1.65
N ALA A 96 -11.09 8.53 1.79
CA ALA A 96 -11.47 8.01 3.09
C ALA A 96 -10.38 7.09 3.68
N GLY A 97 -9.67 6.35 2.82
CA GLY A 97 -8.53 5.54 3.21
C GLY A 97 -7.37 6.37 3.78
N LYS A 98 -6.98 7.47 3.11
CA LYS A 98 -6.00 8.41 3.67
C LYS A 98 -6.49 8.98 5.01
N ASP A 99 -7.71 9.49 5.07
CA ASP A 99 -8.26 10.09 6.30
C ASP A 99 -8.34 9.09 7.47
N PHE A 100 -8.52 7.80 7.17
CA PHE A 100 -8.46 6.72 8.15
C PHE A 100 -7.03 6.49 8.66
N ILE A 101 -6.04 6.47 7.78
CA ILE A 101 -4.62 6.34 8.15
C ILE A 101 -4.13 7.54 8.98
N GLU A 102 -4.54 8.77 8.65
CA GLU A 102 -4.19 9.97 9.44
C GLU A 102 -4.67 9.88 10.90
N LYS A 103 -5.72 9.10 11.15
CA LYS A 103 -6.29 8.88 12.49
C LYS A 103 -5.80 7.58 13.14
N THR A 104 -4.99 6.80 12.44
CA THR A 104 -4.49 5.50 12.89
C THR A 104 -3.02 5.64 13.30
N PRO A 105 -2.72 5.64 14.62
CA PRO A 105 -1.37 5.94 15.09
C PRO A 105 -0.31 5.01 14.49
N GLN A 106 0.83 5.58 14.12
CA GLN A 106 2.03 4.85 13.70
C GLN A 106 1.86 4.04 12.43
N THR A 107 0.95 4.51 11.58
CA THR A 107 0.73 3.99 10.24
C THR A 107 0.92 5.10 9.23
N GLU A 108 1.43 4.76 8.06
CA GLU A 108 1.56 5.68 6.94
C GLU A 108 1.16 4.94 5.66
N CYS A 109 0.62 5.65 4.68
CA CYS A 109 0.22 5.05 3.42
C CYS A 109 0.67 5.82 2.19
N LEU A 110 0.88 5.07 1.12
CA LEU A 110 0.94 5.54 -0.26
C LEU A 110 -0.17 4.84 -1.04
N ILE A 111 -1.04 5.62 -1.66
CA ILE A 111 -2.11 5.14 -2.53
C ILE A 111 -1.81 5.61 -3.95
N LEU A 112 -1.73 4.67 -4.90
CA LEU A 112 -1.81 4.97 -6.32
C LEU A 112 -3.27 4.81 -6.76
N THR A 113 -3.92 5.91 -7.13
CA THR A 113 -5.31 5.91 -7.59
C THR A 113 -5.42 5.24 -8.96
N SER A 114 -6.63 4.83 -9.35
CA SER A 114 -6.89 4.35 -10.72
C SER A 114 -6.63 5.40 -11.80
N ARG A 115 -6.59 6.68 -11.43
CA ARG A 115 -6.20 7.82 -12.29
C ARG A 115 -4.69 8.06 -12.33
N LYS A 116 -3.88 7.17 -11.73
CA LYS A 116 -2.42 7.24 -11.64
C LYS A 116 -1.88 8.39 -10.79
N GLU A 117 -2.71 8.94 -9.91
CA GLU A 117 -2.31 9.96 -8.94
C GLU A 117 -1.74 9.29 -7.70
N LYS A 118 -0.72 9.88 -7.08
CA LYS A 118 -0.16 9.41 -5.81
C LYS A 118 -0.73 10.24 -4.66
N VAL A 119 -1.34 9.58 -3.70
CA VAL A 119 -1.87 10.16 -2.47
C VAL A 119 -1.07 9.61 -1.30
N PHE A 120 -0.58 10.50 -0.43
CA PHE A 120 0.27 10.17 0.69
C PHE A 120 -0.41 10.56 2.00
N SER A 121 -0.24 9.77 3.06
CA SER A 121 -0.44 10.26 4.42
C SER A 121 0.63 11.30 4.77
N SER A 122 0.32 12.16 5.74
CA SER A 122 1.17 13.29 6.12
C SER A 122 2.57 12.90 6.59
N GLY A 123 2.76 11.72 7.19
CA GLY A 123 4.05 11.23 7.66
C GLY A 123 4.78 10.30 6.69
N TRP A 124 4.25 10.02 5.49
CA TRP A 124 4.94 9.21 4.50
C TRP A 124 6.19 9.93 3.97
N ARG A 125 7.36 9.32 4.16
CA ARG A 125 8.64 9.87 3.69
C ARG A 125 9.27 8.96 2.65
N SER A 126 9.33 9.43 1.40
CA SER A 126 10.09 8.74 0.36
C SER A 126 11.60 8.86 0.63
N ALA A 127 12.35 7.83 0.27
CA ALA A 127 13.79 7.72 0.40
C ALA A 127 14.55 8.13 -0.86
#